data_AF-K6AJS4-F1
#
_entry.id   AF-K6AJS4-F1
#
_cell.length_a   1.000
_cell.length_b   1.000
_cell.length_c   1.000
_cell.angle_alpha   90.00
_cell.angle_beta   90.00
_cell.angle_gamma   90.00
#
_symmetry.space_group_name_H-M   'P 1'
#
loop_
_entity.id
_entity.type
_entity.pdbx_description
1 polymer ?
#
loop_
_entity_poly.entity_id
_entity_poly.type
_entity_poly.pdbx_seq_one_letter_code
_entity_poly.pdbx_strand_id
1 'polypeptide(L)'
;MANLTLNTREIAKVNNVAIMAGNDPKKLVPIKPICEALGIDYARQFQKLKDDEDLGPIIGLTPTVAADGKIREMVCLPMEFIFGWLFTINPKNVKPEAQEAVRTYRMQCYHVLYEYFASYASFVNQKQKRQAEDWVRIQILKREFHEAKNKLAKATKQMNMTVDYSFEQWKANGKQLLIEFE
;
A
#
# COMPACT_ATOMS: atom_id res chain seq x y z
N MET A 1 13.87 22.74 -39.69
CA MET A 1 13.04 21.61 -39.19
C MET A 1 13.95 20.74 -38.36
N ALA A 2 13.77 20.73 -37.03
CA ALA A 2 14.66 20.01 -36.12
C ALA A 2 14.39 18.49 -36.25
N ASN A 3 15.44 17.73 -36.58
CA ASN A 3 15.43 16.27 -36.52
C ASN A 3 15.21 15.85 -35.06
N LEU A 4 13.97 15.51 -34.70
CA LEU A 4 13.69 14.78 -33.46
C LEU A 4 14.26 13.37 -33.61
N THR A 5 15.48 13.18 -33.14
CA THR A 5 16.03 11.85 -32.85
C THR A 5 15.18 11.25 -31.72
N LEU A 6 14.22 10.40 -32.09
CA LEU A 6 13.43 9.60 -31.16
C LEU A 6 14.36 8.57 -30.52
N ASN A 7 15.04 8.96 -29.44
CA ASN A 7 15.77 8.03 -28.59
C ASN A 7 14.78 7.04 -27.97
N THR A 8 14.80 5.80 -28.46
CA THR A 8 14.06 4.68 -27.88
C THR A 8 14.84 4.11 -26.70
N ARG A 9 14.16 3.93 -25.55
CA ARG A 9 14.72 3.30 -24.35
C ARG A 9 13.87 2.11 -23.92
N GLU A 10 14.51 1.12 -23.32
CA GLU A 10 13.82 -0.01 -22.69
C GLU A 10 13.06 0.48 -21.45
N ILE A 11 11.74 0.24 -21.41
CA ILE A 11 10.87 0.68 -20.29
C ILE A 11 10.28 -0.47 -19.48
N ALA A 12 10.24 -1.68 -20.03
CA ALA A 12 9.79 -2.89 -19.36
C ALA A 12 10.27 -4.14 -20.11
N LYS A 13 10.22 -5.30 -19.45
CA LYS A 13 10.45 -6.61 -20.08
C LYS A 13 9.28 -7.53 -19.79
N VAL A 14 8.70 -8.13 -20.84
CA VAL A 14 7.66 -9.17 -20.73
C VAL A 14 8.13 -10.37 -21.54
N ASN A 15 8.26 -11.53 -20.89
CA ASN A 15 8.77 -12.76 -21.51
C ASN A 15 10.14 -12.60 -22.20
N ASN A 16 11.07 -11.93 -21.54
CA ASN A 16 12.40 -11.61 -22.08
C ASN A 16 12.42 -10.73 -23.34
N VAL A 17 11.27 -10.16 -23.72
CA VAL A 17 11.15 -9.17 -24.80
C VAL A 17 11.16 -7.78 -24.17
N ALA A 18 12.10 -6.96 -24.61
CA ALA A 18 12.20 -5.56 -24.23
C ALA A 18 11.05 -4.75 -24.87
N ILE A 19 10.24 -4.11 -24.02
CA ILE A 19 9.26 -3.12 -24.43
C ILE A 19 10.01 -1.79 -24.56
N MET A 20 10.10 -1.30 -25.78
CA MET A 20 10.77 -0.04 -26.11
C MET A 20 9.73 1.08 -26.17
N ALA A 21 10.02 2.21 -25.51
CA ALA A 21 9.27 3.45 -25.71
C ALA A 21 10.19 4.54 -26.25
N GLY A 22 9.69 5.33 -27.20
CA GLY A 22 10.32 6.57 -27.61
C GLY A 22 10.26 7.62 -26.50
N ASN A 23 11.05 8.70 -26.64
CA ASN A 23 11.08 9.87 -25.75
C ASN A 23 9.80 10.75 -25.79
N ASP A 24 8.65 10.16 -26.14
CA ASP A 24 7.35 10.85 -26.18
C ASP A 24 6.84 11.10 -24.74
N PRO A 25 6.37 12.32 -24.39
CA PRO A 25 5.70 12.59 -23.12
C PRO A 25 4.54 11.63 -22.81
N LYS A 26 3.87 11.07 -23.82
CA LYS A 26 2.80 10.08 -23.64
C LYS A 26 3.28 8.63 -23.48
N LYS A 27 4.58 8.36 -23.64
CA LYS A 27 5.20 7.02 -23.63
C LYS A 27 4.34 6.00 -24.40
N LEU A 28 4.08 6.30 -25.67
CA LEU A 28 3.26 5.45 -26.53
C LEU A 28 3.96 4.11 -26.79
N VAL A 29 3.21 3.02 -26.67
CA VAL A 29 3.70 1.66 -26.86
C VAL A 29 2.96 1.02 -28.03
N PRO A 30 3.68 0.54 -29.06
CA PRO A 30 3.05 -0.13 -30.19
C PRO A 30 2.53 -1.51 -29.75
N ILE A 31 1.27 -1.81 -30.07
CA ILE A 31 0.64 -3.06 -29.62
C ILE A 31 1.02 -4.25 -30.50
N LYS A 32 1.33 -4.02 -31.78
CA LYS A 32 1.63 -5.09 -32.75
C LYS A 32 2.87 -5.92 -32.35
N PRO A 33 4.01 -5.31 -31.99
CA PRO A 33 5.17 -6.06 -31.50
C PRO A 33 4.87 -6.89 -30.25
N ILE A 34 3.99 -6.40 -29.36
CA ILE A 34 3.55 -7.15 -28.17
C ILE A 34 2.72 -8.37 -28.60
N CYS A 35 1.80 -8.20 -29.55
CA CYS A 35 0.99 -9.29 -30.07
C CYS A 35 1.88 -10.39 -30.69
N GLU A 36 2.87 -10.01 -31.49
CA GLU A 36 3.85 -10.91 -32.09
C GLU A 36 4.70 -11.62 -31.02
N ALA A 37 5.16 -10.88 -30.02
CA ALA A 37 5.93 -11.42 -28.90
C ALA A 37 5.15 -12.47 -28.08
N LEU A 38 3.85 -12.27 -27.89
CA LEU A 38 2.96 -13.19 -27.17
C LEU A 38 2.35 -14.28 -28.07
N GLY A 39 2.48 -14.16 -29.39
CA GLY A 39 1.83 -15.07 -30.34
C GLY A 39 0.30 -14.98 -30.33
N ILE A 40 -0.24 -13.77 -30.16
CA ILE A 40 -1.69 -13.50 -30.19
C ILE A 40 -2.07 -12.75 -31.47
N ASP A 41 -3.29 -12.96 -31.94
CA ASP A 41 -3.79 -12.33 -33.16
C ASP A 41 -3.95 -10.81 -32.99
N TYR A 42 -3.12 -10.04 -33.71
CA TYR A 42 -3.13 -8.58 -33.66
C TYR A 42 -4.46 -7.98 -34.13
N ALA A 43 -5.05 -8.50 -35.22
CA ALA A 43 -6.28 -7.94 -35.78
C ALA A 43 -7.44 -8.02 -34.77
N ARG A 44 -7.55 -9.14 -34.06
CA ARG A 44 -8.52 -9.37 -32.99
C ARG A 44 -8.26 -8.47 -31.80
N GLN A 45 -7.01 -8.27 -31.39
CA GLN A 45 -6.69 -7.36 -30.28
C GLN A 45 -6.96 -5.90 -30.64
N PHE A 46 -6.63 -5.49 -31.87
CA PHE A 46 -6.94 -4.17 -32.38
C PHE A 46 -8.44 -3.91 -32.41
N GLN A 47 -9.24 -4.86 -32.91
CA GLN A 47 -10.68 -4.73 -32.94
C GLN A 47 -11.26 -4.61 -31.53
N LYS A 48 -10.80 -5.42 -30.57
CA LYS A 48 -11.20 -5.29 -29.16
C LYS A 48 -10.90 -3.92 -28.57
N LEU A 49 -9.70 -3.39 -28.82
CA LEU A 49 -9.32 -2.06 -28.33
C LEU A 49 -10.16 -0.96 -28.98
N LYS A 50 -10.52 -1.11 -30.25
CA LYS A 50 -11.37 -0.16 -30.97
C LYS A 50 -12.81 -0.17 -30.47
N ASP A 51 -13.32 -1.35 -30.10
CA ASP A 51 -14.69 -1.54 -29.60
C ASP A 51 -14.82 -1.23 -28.09
N ASP A 52 -13.69 -1.05 -27.39
CA ASP A 52 -13.66 -0.68 -25.97
C ASP A 52 -14.03 0.79 -25.80
N GLU A 53 -15.01 1.09 -24.94
CA GLU A 53 -15.52 2.45 -24.72
C GLU A 53 -14.47 3.38 -24.09
N ASP A 54 -13.56 2.83 -23.28
CA ASP A 54 -12.53 3.58 -22.58
C ASP A 54 -11.24 3.69 -23.41
N LEU A 55 -10.80 2.57 -24.01
CA LEU A 55 -9.54 2.49 -24.75
C LEU A 55 -9.67 2.90 -26.22
N GLY A 56 -10.84 2.75 -26.83
CA GLY A 56 -11.11 3.10 -28.22
C GLY A 56 -10.81 4.56 -28.57
N PRO A 57 -11.21 5.55 -27.74
CA PRO A 57 -10.84 6.95 -27.93
C PRO A 57 -9.35 7.25 -27.73
N ILE A 58 -8.61 6.35 -27.07
CA ILE A 58 -7.22 6.55 -26.65
C ILE A 58 -6.24 5.95 -27.66
N ILE A 59 -6.60 4.86 -28.33
CA ILE A 59 -5.75 4.25 -29.35
C ILE A 59 -5.55 5.20 -30.54
N GLY A 60 -4.31 5.29 -31.01
CA GLY A 60 -3.96 6.18 -32.12
C GLY A 60 -2.88 5.59 -33.02
N LEU A 61 -2.92 5.96 -34.30
CA LEU A 61 -1.82 5.69 -35.23
C LEU A 61 -0.69 6.67 -34.95
N THR A 62 0.51 6.15 -34.69
CA THR A 62 1.70 6.96 -34.41
C THR A 62 2.88 6.48 -35.24
N PRO A 63 3.65 7.39 -35.88
CA PRO A 63 4.90 7.04 -36.53
C PRO A 63 5.88 6.43 -35.52
N THR A 64 6.21 5.15 -35.72
CA THR A 64 7.04 4.36 -34.81
C THR A 64 8.14 3.66 -35.59
N VAL A 65 9.34 3.55 -35.02
CA VAL A 65 10.44 2.78 -35.60
C VAL A 65 10.11 1.29 -35.45
N ALA A 66 9.92 0.62 -36.58
CA ALA A 66 9.71 -0.81 -36.64
C ALA A 66 11.00 -1.59 -36.39
N ALA A 67 10.91 -2.91 -36.21
CA ALA A 67 12.06 -3.78 -35.97
C ALA A 67 13.11 -3.77 -37.09
N ASP A 68 12.73 -3.38 -38.31
CA ASP A 68 13.62 -3.23 -39.48
C ASP A 68 14.29 -1.84 -39.56
N GLY A 69 14.13 -1.00 -38.53
CA GLY A 69 14.66 0.36 -38.48
C GLY A 69 13.87 1.37 -39.31
N LYS A 70 12.79 0.97 -39.99
CA LYS A 70 11.95 1.88 -40.79
C LYS A 70 10.84 2.48 -39.95
N ILE A 71 10.52 3.74 -40.24
CA ILE A 71 9.36 4.40 -39.64
C ILE A 71 8.09 3.85 -40.29
N ARG A 72 7.13 3.39 -39.48
CA ARG A 72 5.80 2.96 -39.91
C ARG A 72 4.75 3.51 -38.96
N GLU A 73 3.56 3.78 -39.47
CA GLU A 73 2.41 4.05 -38.61
C GLU A 73 1.98 2.76 -37.91
N MET A 74 1.97 2.79 -36.58
CA MET A 74 1.52 1.68 -35.75
C MET A 74 0.43 2.15 -34.80
N VAL A 75 -0.51 1.25 -34.51
CA VAL A 75 -1.47 1.48 -33.44
C VAL A 75 -0.73 1.40 -32.11
N CYS A 76 -0.82 2.48 -31.35
CA CYS A 76 -0.18 2.63 -30.06
C CYS A 76 -1.21 2.87 -28.97
N LEU A 77 -0.86 2.42 -27.77
CA LEU A 77 -1.58 2.72 -26.54
C LEU A 77 -0.60 3.43 -25.57
N PRO A 78 -1.05 4.44 -24.80
CA PRO A 78 -0.22 5.03 -23.75
C PRO A 78 0.19 3.98 -22.72
N MET A 79 1.42 4.09 -22.21
CA MET A 79 2.01 3.12 -21.29
C MET A 79 1.12 2.83 -20.06
N GLU A 80 0.37 3.82 -19.57
CA GLU A 80 -0.52 3.65 -18.43
C GLU A 80 -1.60 2.58 -18.64
N PHE A 81 -2.12 2.45 -19.87
CA PHE A 81 -3.18 1.48 -20.20
C PHE A 81 -2.63 0.14 -20.69
N ILE A 82 -1.35 0.08 -21.08
CA ILE A 82 -0.71 -1.17 -21.55
C ILE A 82 -0.79 -2.25 -20.48
N PHE A 83 -0.60 -1.90 -19.21
CA PHE A 83 -0.64 -2.87 -18.13
C PHE A 83 -2.04 -3.46 -17.94
N GLY A 84 -3.07 -2.60 -17.97
CA GLY A 84 -4.46 -3.03 -17.91
C GLY A 84 -4.84 -3.93 -19.09
N TRP A 85 -4.47 -3.54 -20.31
CA TRP A 85 -4.71 -4.34 -21.51
C TRP A 85 -4.00 -5.70 -21.45
N LEU A 86 -2.71 -5.75 -21.09
CA LEU A 86 -1.96 -6.99 -20.94
C LEU A 86 -2.60 -7.94 -19.92
N PHE A 87 -3.15 -7.40 -18.83
CA PHE A 87 -3.83 -8.18 -17.80
C PHE A 87 -5.08 -8.91 -18.32
N THR A 88 -5.73 -8.40 -19.36
CA THR A 88 -6.88 -9.03 -20.03
C THR A 88 -6.52 -10.24 -20.90
N ILE A 89 -5.24 -10.41 -21.24
CA ILE A 89 -4.80 -11.49 -22.12
C ILE A 89 -4.90 -12.84 -21.41
N ASN A 90 -5.66 -13.76 -21.99
CA ASN A 90 -5.81 -15.11 -21.46
C ASN A 90 -4.55 -15.94 -21.77
N PRO A 91 -3.84 -16.49 -20.75
CA PRO A 91 -2.66 -17.32 -20.96
C PRO A 91 -2.90 -18.55 -21.84
N LYS A 92 -4.14 -19.03 -21.98
CA LYS A 92 -4.46 -20.15 -22.88
C LYS A 92 -4.40 -19.78 -24.37
N ASN A 93 -4.46 -18.48 -24.68
CA ASN A 93 -4.50 -17.98 -26.05
C ASN A 93 -3.15 -17.46 -26.53
N VAL A 94 -2.10 -17.53 -25.69
CA VAL A 94 -0.73 -17.14 -26.06
C VAL A 94 0.08 -18.38 -26.44
N LYS A 95 1.19 -18.18 -27.16
CA LYS A 95 2.11 -19.25 -27.54
C LYS A 95 2.67 -19.99 -26.31
N PRO A 96 2.95 -21.30 -26.38
CA PRO A 96 3.35 -22.11 -25.23
C PRO A 96 4.48 -21.51 -24.39
N GLU A 97 5.51 -20.96 -25.02
CA GLU A 97 6.66 -20.36 -24.36
C GLU A 97 6.39 -19.02 -23.66
N ALA A 98 5.23 -18.38 -23.92
CA ALA A 98 4.83 -17.14 -23.26
C ALA A 98 3.82 -17.35 -22.11
N GLN A 99 3.24 -18.55 -21.99
CA GLN A 99 2.13 -18.80 -21.05
C GLN A 99 2.52 -18.53 -19.60
N GLU A 100 3.70 -19.01 -19.18
CA GLU A 100 4.15 -18.86 -17.80
C GLU A 100 4.45 -17.39 -17.44
N ALA A 101 5.07 -16.66 -18.37
CA ALA A 101 5.33 -15.23 -18.19
C ALA A 101 4.01 -14.43 -18.05
N VAL A 102 3.00 -14.73 -18.88
CA VAL A 102 1.70 -14.06 -18.78
C VAL A 102 0.96 -14.44 -17.50
N ARG A 103 1.04 -15.70 -17.04
CA ARG A 103 0.48 -16.12 -15.74
C ARG A 103 1.15 -15.36 -14.58
N THR A 104 2.47 -15.32 -14.58
CA THR A 104 3.27 -14.61 -13.57
C THR A 104 2.87 -13.14 -13.53
N TYR A 105 2.81 -12.49 -14.70
CA TYR A 105 2.38 -11.10 -14.82
C TYR A 105 0.98 -10.87 -14.23
N ARG A 106 0.00 -11.73 -14.58
CA ARG A 106 -1.37 -11.61 -14.03
C ARG A 106 -1.40 -11.77 -12.52
N MET A 107 -0.63 -12.70 -11.95
CA MET A 107 -0.53 -12.88 -10.50
C MET A 107 0.08 -11.66 -9.80
N GLN A 108 1.10 -11.04 -10.41
CA GLN A 108 1.67 -9.78 -9.91
C GLN A 108 0.64 -8.66 -9.93
N CYS A 109 -0.13 -8.52 -11.02
CA CYS A 109 -1.22 -7.54 -11.08
C CYS A 109 -2.26 -7.76 -9.97
N TYR A 110 -2.70 -9.00 -9.74
CA TYR A 110 -3.63 -9.29 -8.64
C TYR A 110 -3.06 -8.91 -7.27
N HIS A 111 -1.77 -9.18 -7.02
CA HIS A 111 -1.13 -8.82 -5.77
C HIS A 111 -1.08 -7.30 -5.57
N VAL A 112 -0.66 -6.56 -6.60
CA VAL A 112 -0.58 -5.09 -6.57
C VAL A 112 -1.98 -4.47 -6.38
N LEU A 113 -3.00 -4.98 -7.08
CA LEU A 113 -4.37 -4.51 -6.91
C LEU A 113 -4.88 -4.79 -5.49
N TYR A 114 -4.64 -6.00 -4.98
CA TYR A 114 -5.01 -6.35 -3.59
C TYR A 114 -4.32 -5.43 -2.60
N GLU A 115 -3.01 -5.24 -2.71
CA GLU A 115 -2.24 -4.36 -1.83
C GLU A 115 -2.79 -2.93 -1.88
N TYR A 116 -3.00 -2.37 -3.08
CA TYR A 116 -3.51 -1.02 -3.24
C TYR A 116 -4.88 -0.82 -2.57
N PHE A 117 -5.82 -1.73 -2.81
CA PHE A 117 -7.19 -1.58 -2.29
C PHE A 117 -7.36 -2.04 -0.83
N ALA A 118 -6.60 -3.04 -0.36
CA ALA A 118 -6.76 -3.63 0.97
C ALA A 118 -5.85 -3.01 2.05
N SER A 119 -4.80 -2.27 1.68
CA SER A 119 -3.84 -1.71 2.63
C SER A 119 -4.49 -0.75 3.64
N TYR A 120 -5.43 0.09 3.19
CA TYR A 120 -6.11 1.02 4.09
C TYR A 120 -6.96 0.31 5.15
N ALA A 121 -7.75 -0.68 4.74
CA ALA A 121 -8.55 -1.48 5.66
C ALA A 121 -7.65 -2.22 6.67
N SER A 122 -6.53 -2.77 6.21
CA SER A 122 -5.55 -3.43 7.06
C SER A 122 -4.93 -2.47 8.09
N PHE A 123 -4.59 -1.25 7.67
CA PHE A 123 -4.09 -0.20 8.55
C PHE A 123 -5.11 0.19 9.62
N VAL A 124 -6.37 0.42 9.23
CA VAL A 124 -7.45 0.79 10.16
C VAL A 124 -7.67 -0.30 11.22
N ASN A 125 -7.71 -1.57 10.80
CA ASN A 125 -7.90 -2.69 11.71
C ASN A 125 -6.75 -2.80 12.72
N GLN A 126 -5.51 -2.64 12.27
CA GLN A 126 -4.34 -2.64 13.17
C GLN A 126 -4.39 -1.48 14.17
N LYS A 127 -4.74 -0.28 13.69
CA LYS A 127 -4.89 0.91 14.56
C LYS A 127 -5.98 0.70 15.61
N GLN A 128 -7.14 0.19 15.23
CA GLN A 128 -8.25 -0.07 16.16
C GLN A 128 -7.89 -1.11 17.22
N LYS A 129 -7.24 -2.21 16.80
CA LYS A 129 -6.74 -3.22 17.73
C LYS A 129 -5.80 -2.59 18.76
N ARG A 130 -4.85 -1.76 18.31
CA ARG A 130 -3.91 -1.11 19.21
C ARG A 130 -4.59 -0.13 20.17
N GLN A 131 -5.55 0.65 19.67
CA GLN A 131 -6.34 1.55 20.51
C GLN A 131 -7.13 0.81 21.58
N ALA A 132 -7.67 -0.37 21.28
CA ALA A 132 -8.36 -1.20 22.27
C ALA A 132 -7.40 -1.70 23.37
N GLU A 133 -6.19 -2.15 22.99
CA GLU A 133 -5.14 -2.55 23.95
C GLU A 133 -4.71 -1.37 24.84
N ASP A 134 -4.45 -0.21 24.24
CA ASP A 134 -4.04 0.99 24.97
C ASP A 134 -5.16 1.47 25.91
N TRP A 135 -6.43 1.38 25.49
CA TRP A 135 -7.59 1.71 26.33
C TRP A 135 -7.65 0.83 27.58
N VAL A 136 -7.50 -0.49 27.44
CA VAL A 136 -7.45 -1.41 28.59
C VAL A 136 -6.31 -1.05 29.53
N ARG A 137 -5.12 -0.74 28.99
CA ARG A 137 -3.98 -0.33 29.81
C ARG A 137 -4.24 0.95 30.59
N ILE A 138 -4.88 1.94 29.96
CA ILE A 138 -5.29 3.19 30.63
C ILE A 138 -6.23 2.91 31.80
N GLN A 139 -7.19 1.98 31.65
CA GLN A 139 -8.11 1.65 32.75
C GLN A 139 -7.39 1.00 33.93
N ILE A 140 -6.44 0.10 33.67
CA ILE A 140 -5.60 -0.51 34.71
C ILE A 140 -4.80 0.58 35.45
N LEU A 141 -4.10 1.45 34.71
CA LEU A 141 -3.31 2.52 35.31
C LEU A 141 -4.17 3.50 36.13
N LYS A 142 -5.38 3.81 35.66
CA LYS A 142 -6.33 4.64 36.43
C LYS A 142 -6.70 3.99 37.76
N ARG A 143 -6.97 2.68 37.77
CA ARG A 143 -7.27 1.94 38.99
C ARG A 143 -6.08 1.93 39.95
N GLU A 144 -4.90 1.58 39.45
CA GLU A 144 -3.66 1.55 40.24
C GLU A 144 -3.36 2.93 40.85
N PHE A 145 -3.52 4.00 40.07
CA PHE A 145 -3.37 5.37 40.56
C PHE A 145 -4.35 5.70 41.69
N HIS A 146 -5.63 5.32 41.54
CA HIS A 146 -6.62 5.58 42.58
C HIS A 146 -6.30 4.82 43.88
N GLU A 147 -5.89 3.56 43.78
CA GLU A 147 -5.46 2.75 44.93
C GLU A 147 -4.21 3.36 45.59
N ALA A 148 -3.21 3.78 44.81
CA ALA A 148 -2.01 4.44 45.31
C ALA A 148 -2.33 5.78 45.99
N LYS A 149 -3.22 6.58 45.41
CA LYS A 149 -3.69 7.84 46.00
C LYS A 149 -4.36 7.62 47.34
N ASN A 150 -5.21 6.61 47.46
CA ASN A 150 -5.90 6.28 48.71
C ASN A 150 -4.90 5.81 49.79
N LYS A 151 -3.93 4.97 49.42
CA LYS A 151 -2.85 4.55 50.33
C LYS A 151 -2.02 5.74 50.81
N LEU A 152 -1.67 6.66 49.90
CA LEU A 152 -0.94 7.88 50.25
C LEU A 152 -1.74 8.75 51.22
N ALA A 153 -3.02 8.99 50.93
CA ALA A 153 -3.89 9.77 51.81
C ALA A 153 -3.98 9.16 53.22
N LYS A 154 -4.08 7.83 53.32
CA LYS A 154 -4.06 7.12 54.60
C LYS A 154 -2.74 7.33 55.35
N ALA A 155 -1.60 7.13 54.68
CA ALA A 155 -0.28 7.33 55.29
C ALA A 155 -0.06 8.78 55.75
N THR A 156 -0.48 9.78 54.95
CA THR A 156 -0.41 11.19 55.33
C THR A 156 -1.28 11.51 56.55
N LYS A 157 -2.51 10.97 56.61
CA LYS A 157 -3.39 11.14 57.78
C LYS A 157 -2.73 10.59 59.05
N GLN A 158 -2.16 9.37 58.97
CA GLN A 158 -1.48 8.74 60.10
C GLN A 158 -0.27 9.57 60.59
N MET A 159 0.55 10.07 59.65
CA MET A 159 1.66 10.96 59.97
C MET A 159 1.20 12.25 60.66
N ASN A 160 0.17 12.91 60.11
CA ASN A 160 -0.37 14.14 60.69
C ASN A 160 -0.92 13.90 62.11
N MET A 161 -1.61 12.78 62.37
CA MET A 161 -2.04 12.41 63.72
C MET A 161 -0.87 12.28 64.70
N THR A 162 0.30 11.87 64.22
CA THR A 162 1.52 11.80 65.04
C THR A 162 2.13 13.17 65.27
N VAL A 163 2.16 14.02 64.24
CA VAL A 163 2.65 15.41 64.32
C VAL A 163 1.79 16.25 65.26
N ASP A 164 0.47 16.08 65.20
CA ASP A 164 -0.50 16.82 66.01
C ASP A 164 -0.60 16.31 67.46
N TYR A 165 0.04 15.17 67.79
CA TYR A 165 0.00 14.60 69.13
C TYR A 165 0.85 15.41 70.10
N SER A 166 0.19 16.03 71.08
CA SER A 166 0.83 16.95 72.01
C SER A 166 1.55 16.23 73.16
N PHE A 167 2.54 16.92 73.73
CA PHE A 167 3.25 16.46 74.94
C PHE A 167 2.32 16.25 76.14
N GLU A 168 1.25 17.04 76.25
CA GLU A 168 0.27 16.91 77.33
C GLU A 168 -0.59 15.64 77.17
N GLN A 169 -0.99 15.28 75.94
CA GLN A 169 -1.63 13.99 75.66
C GLN A 169 -0.70 12.82 76.00
N TRP A 170 0.59 12.92 75.67
CA TRP A 170 1.58 11.89 76.01
C TRP A 170 1.72 11.69 77.53
N LYS A 171 1.79 12.77 78.31
CA LYS A 171 1.82 12.70 79.77
C LYS A 171 0.55 12.10 80.36
N ALA A 172 -0.62 12.54 79.87
CA ALA A 172 -1.93 12.06 80.33
C ALA A 172 -2.08 10.55 80.10
N ASN A 173 -1.49 10.03 79.02
CA ASN A 173 -1.47 8.62 78.66
C ASN A 173 -0.32 7.83 79.31
N GLY A 174 0.12 8.22 80.51
CA GLY A 174 1.13 7.47 81.26
C GLY A 174 2.51 7.44 80.60
N LYS A 175 2.88 8.51 79.87
CA LYS A 175 4.11 8.59 79.08
C LYS A 175 4.17 7.57 77.93
N GLN A 176 3.02 7.22 77.37
CA GLN A 176 2.88 6.35 76.20
C GLN A 176 2.29 7.11 75.02
N LEU A 177 2.76 6.78 73.81
CA LEU A 177 2.21 7.31 72.57
C LEU A 177 1.03 6.42 72.16
N LEU A 178 -0.19 6.86 72.43
CA LEU A 178 -1.42 6.14 72.08
C LEU A 178 -2.11 6.87 70.93
N ILE A 179 -1.87 6.38 69.71
CA ILE A 179 -2.51 6.89 68.49
C ILE A 179 -3.21 5.71 67.82
N GLU A 180 -4.53 5.80 67.69
CA GLU A 180 -5.31 4.79 66.97
C GLU A 180 -5.27 5.08 65.48
N PHE A 181 -4.79 4.10 64.72
CA PHE A 181 -4.76 4.17 63.27
C PHE A 181 -5.89 3.30 62.71
N GLU A 182 -6.98 3.92 62.25
CA GLU A 182 -7.97 3.25 61.38
C GLU A 182 -7.33 2.87 60.03
#